data_AF-A0AAU2MM22-F1
#
_entry.id   AF-A0AAU2MM22-F1
#
_cell.length_a   1.000
_cell.length_b   1.000
_cell.length_c   1.000
_cell.angle_alpha   90.00
_cell.angle_beta   90.00
_cell.angle_gamma   90.00
#
_symmetry.space_group_name_H-M   'P 1'
#
loop_
_entity.id
_entity.type
_entity.pdbx_description
1 polymer ?
#
loop_
_entity_poly.entity_id
_entity_poly.type
_entity_poly.pdbx_seq_one_letter_code
_entity_poly.pdbx_strand_id
1 'polypeptide(L)'
;MRAADGRGPGSGTLRGPAAAHDPAGLVRTGLRRRAGQGRAHLGLPAPARTVLISPWLDITLTDPRTAQLEDRDPWLAVTGARYAGDLYRGALPADHPHVSPLLADLTGLNPISLFSGTRDIVNPDARRLAARATTAGVELDFHEAPEMLHVYPLLPIPEGRAAHATICAALRS
;
A
#
# COMPACT_ATOMS: atom_id res chain seq x y z
N MET A 1 -27.03 -24.13 -76.48
CA MET A 1 -25.82 -24.96 -76.72
C MET A 1 -25.46 -25.61 -75.38
N ARG A 2 -25.30 -26.94 -75.39
CA ARG A 2 -25.15 -27.93 -74.28
C ARG A 2 -24.34 -27.47 -73.05
N ALA A 3 -24.86 -27.65 -71.81
CA ALA A 3 -24.72 -28.81 -70.87
C ALA A 3 -23.46 -28.66 -69.96
N ALA A 4 -23.35 -29.10 -68.70
CA ALA A 4 -24.14 -29.98 -67.85
C ALA A 4 -23.78 -29.75 -66.35
N ASP A 5 -24.75 -30.06 -65.47
CA ASP A 5 -24.72 -30.80 -64.20
C ASP A 5 -23.49 -30.86 -63.26
N GLY A 6 -23.81 -30.79 -61.96
CA GLY A 6 -22.98 -31.37 -60.90
C GLY A 6 -23.32 -30.88 -59.49
N ARG A 7 -24.40 -31.38 -58.87
CA ARG A 7 -24.60 -31.35 -57.40
C ARG A 7 -24.10 -32.66 -56.79
N GLY A 8 -23.35 -32.58 -55.69
CA GLY A 8 -23.08 -33.66 -54.73
C GLY A 8 -22.20 -33.18 -53.56
N PRO A 9 -22.34 -33.69 -52.32
CA PRO A 9 -22.35 -32.85 -51.11
C PRO A 9 -21.21 -33.11 -50.10
N GLY A 10 -21.05 -32.21 -49.13
CA GLY A 10 -20.74 -32.60 -47.74
C GLY A 10 -19.55 -31.94 -47.04
N SER A 11 -19.86 -31.40 -45.85
CA SER A 11 -18.97 -31.05 -44.72
C SER A 11 -18.21 -29.72 -44.85
N GLY A 12 -18.43 -28.66 -44.07
CA GLY A 12 -19.11 -28.53 -42.78
C GLY A 12 -18.15 -27.92 -41.77
N THR A 13 -18.12 -26.58 -41.64
CA THR A 13 -17.61 -25.93 -40.41
C THR A 13 -18.34 -24.62 -40.17
N LEU A 14 -19.06 -24.56 -39.04
CA LEU A 14 -19.78 -23.40 -38.54
C LEU A 14 -18.81 -22.27 -38.12
N ARG A 15 -19.11 -21.04 -38.54
CA ARG A 15 -18.87 -19.83 -37.73
C ARG A 15 -20.07 -18.89 -37.89
N GLY A 16 -20.79 -18.71 -36.78
CA GLY A 16 -21.97 -17.85 -36.68
C GLY A 16 -21.62 -16.36 -36.69
N PRO A 17 -22.61 -15.49 -36.91
CA PRO A 17 -22.40 -14.10 -37.26
C PRO A 17 -22.22 -13.20 -36.02
N ALA A 18 -21.52 -12.09 -36.26
CA ALA A 18 -21.49 -10.92 -35.41
C ALA A 18 -22.91 -10.32 -35.27
N ALA A 19 -23.28 -9.97 -34.04
CA ALA A 19 -24.35 -9.03 -33.75
C ALA A 19 -23.94 -8.17 -32.55
N ALA A 20 -24.31 -6.90 -32.65
CA ALA A 20 -23.74 -5.77 -31.93
C ALA A 20 -24.52 -5.37 -30.67
N HIS A 21 -23.89 -4.45 -29.92
CA HIS A 21 -24.46 -3.46 -28.97
C HIS A 21 -25.10 -3.93 -27.64
N ASP A 22 -24.63 -3.37 -26.52
CA ASP A 22 -25.25 -2.20 -25.85
C ASP A 22 -24.45 -1.76 -24.59
N PRO A 23 -24.03 -0.48 -24.46
CA PRO A 23 -23.32 0.05 -23.29
C PRO A 23 -24.28 0.75 -22.29
N ALA A 24 -25.11 0.03 -21.56
CA ALA A 24 -25.66 0.47 -20.26
C ALA A 24 -26.56 -0.60 -19.64
N GLY A 25 -26.11 -1.23 -18.56
CA GLY A 25 -26.95 -2.13 -17.76
C GLY A 25 -26.12 -3.19 -17.05
N LEU A 26 -25.69 -2.91 -15.82
CA LEU A 26 -26.36 -3.45 -14.64
C LEU A 26 -25.61 -4.68 -14.08
N VAL A 27 -24.68 -4.42 -13.16
CA VAL A 27 -24.63 -5.20 -11.92
C VAL A 27 -24.52 -4.21 -10.77
N ARG A 28 -25.68 -3.81 -10.23
CA ARG A 28 -25.78 -3.34 -8.85
C ARG A 28 -25.80 -4.58 -7.97
N THR A 29 -24.83 -4.73 -7.08
CA THR A 29 -24.98 -4.98 -5.63
C THR A 29 -23.69 -5.56 -5.07
N GLY A 30 -23.22 -5.00 -3.96
CA GLY A 30 -22.39 -5.72 -2.99
C GLY A 30 -20.99 -5.17 -2.76
N LEU A 31 -20.84 -4.58 -1.58
CA LEU A 31 -19.63 -4.63 -0.74
C LEU A 31 -18.48 -3.64 -1.03
N ARG A 32 -18.60 -2.49 -0.34
CA ARG A 32 -17.62 -1.88 0.59
C ARG A 32 -16.11 -2.13 0.37
N ARG A 33 -15.39 -0.98 0.40
CA ARG A 33 -13.97 -0.72 0.73
C ARG A 33 -12.92 -1.16 -0.29
N ARG A 34 -12.03 -0.22 -0.68
CA ARG A 34 -10.71 -0.54 -1.23
C ARG A 34 -9.67 0.53 -0.89
N ALA A 35 -9.07 0.39 0.29
CA ALA A 35 -7.65 0.70 0.49
C ALA A 35 -6.84 -0.55 0.07
N GLY A 36 -6.15 -0.49 -1.08
CA GLY A 36 -5.47 -1.65 -1.69
C GLY A 36 -5.35 -1.59 -3.21
N GLN A 37 -5.41 -0.38 -3.77
CA GLN A 37 -5.72 -0.11 -5.19
C GLN A 37 -4.70 -0.70 -6.18
N GLY A 38 -3.42 -0.86 -5.80
CA GLY A 38 -2.40 -1.40 -6.72
C GLY A 38 -2.58 -2.89 -7.06
N ARG A 39 -2.83 -3.74 -6.05
CA ARG A 39 -2.94 -5.21 -6.25
C ARG A 39 -4.30 -5.63 -6.75
N ALA A 40 -5.34 -4.89 -6.36
CA ALA A 40 -6.71 -5.13 -6.79
C ALA A 40 -6.89 -4.99 -8.30
N HIS A 41 -6.24 -3.98 -8.92
CA HIS A 41 -6.25 -3.81 -10.37
C HIS A 41 -5.57 -4.97 -11.10
N LEU A 42 -4.58 -5.61 -10.46
CA LEU A 42 -3.86 -6.77 -10.99
C LEU A 42 -4.57 -8.10 -10.68
N GLY A 43 -5.76 -8.09 -10.04
CA GLY A 43 -6.47 -9.30 -9.66
C GLY A 43 -5.77 -10.14 -8.59
N LEU A 44 -4.76 -9.58 -7.90
CA LEU A 44 -4.01 -10.30 -6.87
C LEU A 44 -4.73 -10.21 -5.51
N PRO A 45 -4.70 -11.29 -4.71
CA PRO A 45 -5.23 -11.24 -3.35
C PRO A 45 -4.49 -10.19 -2.52
N ALA A 46 -5.25 -9.55 -1.61
CA ALA A 46 -4.68 -8.69 -0.59
C ALA A 46 -3.73 -9.50 0.32
N PRO A 47 -2.62 -8.92 0.78
CA PRO A 47 -1.73 -9.60 1.71
C PRO A 47 -2.47 -9.89 3.01
N ALA A 48 -2.29 -11.08 3.60
CA ALA A 48 -2.96 -11.45 4.85
C ALA A 48 -2.66 -10.47 6.01
N ARG A 49 -1.48 -9.85 5.97
CA ARG A 49 -1.04 -8.80 6.90
C ARG A 49 0.07 -7.95 6.30
N THR A 50 0.34 -6.80 6.90
CA THR A 50 1.44 -5.91 6.52
C THR A 50 2.36 -5.67 7.71
N VAL A 51 3.68 -5.66 7.48
CA VAL A 51 4.67 -5.24 8.47
C VAL A 51 5.33 -3.96 7.97
N LEU A 52 5.37 -2.93 8.80
CA LEU A 52 6.00 -1.65 8.53
C LEU A 52 7.12 -1.39 9.53
N ILE A 53 8.30 -0.99 9.05
CA ILE A 53 9.47 -0.67 9.87
C ILE A 53 9.87 0.77 9.55
N SER A 54 9.80 1.66 10.56
CA SER A 54 10.05 3.10 10.44
C SER A 54 9.46 3.70 9.15
N PRO A 55 8.15 3.55 8.90
CA PRO A 55 7.61 3.95 7.61
C PRO A 55 7.54 5.47 7.49
N TRP A 56 8.06 6.00 6.39
CA TRP A 56 7.80 7.37 5.97
C TRP A 56 6.49 7.40 5.17
N LEU A 57 5.45 8.02 5.72
CA LEU A 57 4.08 7.89 5.20
C LEU A 57 3.47 9.22 4.73
N ASP A 58 4.11 10.34 5.03
CA ASP A 58 3.71 11.68 4.61
C ASP A 58 4.92 12.50 4.18
N ILE A 59 5.10 12.64 2.88
CA ILE A 59 6.25 13.36 2.31
C ILE A 59 6.10 14.88 2.43
N THR A 60 4.93 15.38 2.84
CA THR A 60 4.73 16.82 3.09
C THR A 60 5.51 17.29 4.32
N LEU A 61 5.77 16.38 5.28
CA LEU A 61 6.51 16.63 6.52
C LEU A 61 5.95 17.85 7.29
N THR A 62 4.63 18.03 7.28
CA THR A 62 3.96 19.18 7.91
C THR A 62 3.71 19.02 9.41
N ASP A 63 3.88 17.81 9.97
CA ASP A 63 3.72 17.60 11.40
C ASP A 63 4.86 18.32 12.16
N PRO A 64 4.56 19.27 13.06
CA PRO A 64 5.60 20.03 13.76
C PRO A 64 6.50 19.15 14.63
N ARG A 65 6.03 17.97 15.06
CA ARG A 65 6.83 17.03 15.86
C ARG A 65 7.98 16.43 15.06
N THR A 66 7.86 16.35 13.73
CA THR A 66 8.94 15.88 12.86
C THR A 66 10.12 16.84 12.91
N ALA A 67 9.87 18.16 12.79
CA ALA A 67 10.92 19.17 12.90
C ALA A 67 11.52 19.23 14.32
N GLN A 68 10.71 19.04 15.37
CA GLN A 68 11.19 19.01 16.75
C GLN A 68 12.10 17.82 17.07
N LEU A 69 11.98 16.72 16.31
CA LEU A 69 12.79 15.52 16.48
C LEU A 69 14.11 15.55 15.70
N GLU A 70 14.26 16.46 14.74
CA GLU A 70 15.43 16.51 13.85
C GLU A 70 16.75 16.56 14.64
N ASP A 71 16.84 17.41 15.67
CA ASP A 71 18.05 17.51 16.53
C ASP A 71 18.35 16.22 17.32
N ARG A 72 17.40 15.31 17.43
CA ARG A 72 17.52 14.05 18.18
C ARG A 72 17.70 12.82 17.30
N ASP A 73 17.41 12.94 16.01
CA ASP A 73 17.61 11.89 15.01
C ASP A 73 19.06 11.96 14.49
N PRO A 74 19.89 10.94 14.74
CA PRO A 74 21.29 10.96 14.32
C PRO A 74 21.49 10.62 12.83
N TRP A 75 20.46 10.16 12.11
CA TRP A 75 20.58 9.63 10.75
C TRP A 75 19.81 10.43 9.72
N LEU A 76 18.62 10.89 10.05
CA LEU A 76 17.75 11.57 9.09
C LEU A 76 17.64 13.05 9.42
N ALA A 77 17.53 13.85 8.35
CA ALA A 77 17.28 15.28 8.43
C ALA A 77 16.04 15.61 7.59
N VAL A 78 15.22 16.55 8.07
CA VAL A 78 13.98 16.98 7.41
C VAL A 78 14.29 17.56 6.03
N THR A 79 15.39 18.30 5.92
CA THR A 79 15.83 18.86 4.63
C THR A 79 16.15 17.76 3.61
N GLY A 80 16.84 16.70 4.04
CA GLY A 80 17.14 15.54 3.19
C GLY A 80 15.89 14.77 2.79
N ALA A 81 14.97 14.56 3.73
CA ALA A 81 13.69 13.91 3.47
C ALA A 81 12.82 14.70 2.48
N ARG A 82 12.75 16.03 2.61
CA ARG A 82 12.05 16.90 1.65
C ARG A 82 12.61 16.77 0.24
N TYR A 83 13.94 16.85 0.11
CA TYR A 83 14.61 16.70 -1.18
C TYR A 83 14.33 15.32 -1.80
N ALA A 84 14.45 14.24 -1.01
CA ALA A 84 14.12 12.90 -1.47
C ALA A 84 12.64 12.77 -1.89
N GLY A 85 11.73 13.45 -1.19
CA GLY A 85 10.30 13.44 -1.47
C GLY A 85 9.94 14.13 -2.77
N ASP A 86 10.61 15.26 -3.06
CA ASP A 86 10.49 15.98 -4.34
C ASP A 86 10.95 15.11 -5.52
N LEU A 87 12.05 14.36 -5.35
CA LEU A 87 12.51 13.40 -6.36
C LEU A 87 11.56 12.20 -6.52
N TYR A 88 11.02 11.70 -5.41
CA TYR A 88 10.15 10.52 -5.38
C TYR A 88 8.78 10.76 -6.02
N ARG A 89 8.16 11.92 -5.76
CA ARG A 89 6.76 12.15 -6.15
C ARG A 89 6.55 12.38 -7.66
N GLY A 90 7.62 12.69 -8.39
CA GLY A 90 7.52 13.07 -9.79
C GLY A 90 6.56 14.26 -9.99
N ALA A 91 5.54 14.07 -10.82
CA ALA A 91 4.52 15.10 -11.09
C ALA A 91 3.34 15.09 -10.10
N LEU A 92 3.28 14.13 -9.17
CA LEU A 92 2.18 14.05 -8.22
C LEU A 92 2.30 15.15 -7.16
N PRO A 93 1.16 15.71 -6.69
CA PRO A 93 1.14 16.53 -5.48
C PRO A 93 1.75 15.79 -4.29
N ALA A 94 2.40 16.52 -3.38
CA ALA A 94 3.05 15.92 -2.21
C ALA A 94 2.06 15.22 -1.26
N ASP A 95 0.82 15.70 -1.20
CA ASP A 95 -0.26 15.14 -0.40
C ASP A 95 -1.04 14.03 -1.14
N HIS A 96 -0.61 13.65 -2.36
CA HIS A 96 -1.30 12.63 -3.12
C HIS A 96 -1.19 11.26 -2.43
N PRO A 97 -2.28 10.47 -2.25
CA PRO A 97 -2.28 9.22 -1.48
C PRO A 97 -1.31 8.13 -1.94
N HIS A 98 -0.84 8.19 -3.19
CA HIS A 98 0.16 7.24 -3.70
C HIS A 98 1.59 7.54 -3.24
N VAL A 99 1.88 8.79 -2.85
CA VAL A 99 3.20 9.21 -2.35
C VAL A 99 3.18 9.50 -0.85
N SER A 100 2.03 9.92 -0.32
CA SER A 100 1.75 10.11 1.09
C SER A 100 0.62 9.17 1.54
N PRO A 101 0.89 7.86 1.68
CA PRO A 101 -0.13 6.86 2.01
C PRO A 101 -0.80 7.09 3.37
N LEU A 102 -0.19 7.86 4.27
CA LEU A 102 -0.85 8.28 5.50
C LEU A 102 -2.13 9.03 5.22
N LEU A 103 -2.23 9.73 4.08
CA LEU A 103 -3.37 10.56 3.69
C LEU A 103 -4.45 9.77 2.93
N ALA A 104 -4.18 8.51 2.56
CA ALA A 104 -5.13 7.64 1.89
C ALA A 104 -6.29 7.21 2.79
N ASP A 105 -7.37 6.71 2.19
CA ASP A 105 -8.35 5.91 2.94
C ASP A 105 -7.67 4.62 3.42
N LEU A 106 -7.75 4.33 4.72
CA LEU A 106 -7.17 3.11 5.31
C LEU A 106 -8.22 1.99 5.46
N THR A 107 -9.47 2.27 5.09
CA THR A 107 -10.56 1.33 5.33
C THR A 107 -10.37 0.02 4.57
N GLY A 108 -10.40 -1.10 5.32
CA GLY A 108 -10.36 -2.43 4.73
C GLY A 108 -8.96 -2.96 4.47
N LEU A 109 -7.93 -2.27 4.98
CA LEU A 109 -6.62 -2.87 5.14
C LEU A 109 -6.69 -4.04 6.13
N ASN A 110 -5.93 -5.08 5.79
CA ASN A 110 -5.68 -6.21 6.68
C ASN A 110 -4.75 -5.78 7.85
N PRO A 111 -4.59 -6.61 8.89
CA PRO A 111 -3.82 -6.26 10.08
C PRO A 111 -2.41 -5.75 9.76
N ILE A 112 -1.97 -4.76 10.54
CA ILE A 112 -0.67 -4.10 10.38
C ILE A 112 0.15 -4.29 11.67
N SER A 113 1.37 -4.81 11.57
CA SER A 113 2.37 -4.60 12.63
C SER A 113 3.27 -3.43 12.25
N LEU A 114 3.42 -2.48 13.16
CA LEU A 114 4.14 -1.23 12.95
C LEU A 114 5.28 -1.12 13.97
N PHE A 115 6.50 -0.86 13.51
CA PHE A 115 7.68 -0.70 14.35
C PHE A 115 8.27 0.69 14.13
N SER A 116 8.52 1.45 15.20
CA SER A 116 9.14 2.78 15.12
C SER A 116 9.99 3.06 16.36
N GLY A 117 11.14 3.69 16.18
CA GLY A 117 11.91 4.26 17.29
C GLY A 117 11.50 5.70 17.61
N THR A 118 11.75 6.20 18.82
CA THR A 118 11.41 7.59 19.21
C THR A 118 12.47 8.64 18.83
N ARG A 119 13.62 8.23 18.30
CA ARG A 119 14.68 9.10 17.75
C ARG A 119 14.72 8.97 16.22
N ASP A 120 13.55 9.15 15.62
CA ASP A 120 13.31 8.97 14.19
C ASP A 120 12.36 10.08 13.73
N ILE A 121 12.76 10.90 12.75
CA ILE A 121 11.92 12.01 12.25
C ILE A 121 10.60 11.53 11.64
N VAL A 122 10.48 10.24 11.27
CA VAL A 122 9.22 9.65 10.76
C VAL A 122 8.38 8.97 11.85
N ASN A 123 8.81 8.96 13.11
CA ASN A 123 7.99 8.48 14.22
C ASN A 123 6.62 9.18 14.34
N PRO A 124 6.50 10.51 14.12
CA PRO A 124 5.21 11.18 14.11
C PRO A 124 4.23 10.57 13.08
N ASP A 125 4.71 10.12 11.92
CA ASP A 125 3.87 9.44 10.92
C ASP A 125 3.38 8.09 11.42
N ALA A 126 4.24 7.31 12.09
CA ALA A 126 3.85 6.04 12.71
C ALA A 126 2.74 6.24 13.77
N ARG A 127 2.88 7.27 14.62
CA ARG A 127 1.85 7.63 15.62
C ARG A 127 0.54 8.09 14.97
N ARG A 128 0.62 8.88 13.89
CA ARG A 128 -0.56 9.30 13.12
C ARG A 128 -1.24 8.12 12.45
N LEU A 129 -0.48 7.16 11.92
CA LEU A 129 -1.03 5.92 11.34
C LEU A 129 -1.78 5.12 12.41
N ALA A 130 -1.19 4.95 13.59
CA ALA A 130 -1.83 4.25 14.71
C ALA A 130 -3.19 4.89 15.06
N ALA A 131 -3.24 6.21 15.23
CA ALA A 131 -4.48 6.93 15.52
C ALA A 131 -5.53 6.75 14.40
N ARG A 132 -5.11 6.87 13.13
CA ARG A 132 -6.00 6.72 11.98
C ARG A 132 -6.48 5.28 11.77
N ALA A 133 -5.65 4.28 12.05
CA ALA A 133 -6.01 2.88 11.95
C ALA A 133 -7.17 2.53 12.90
N THR A 134 -7.12 3.04 14.14
CA THR A 134 -8.24 2.90 15.10
C THR A 134 -9.53 3.48 14.53
N THR A 135 -9.50 4.69 13.96
CA THR A 135 -10.70 5.31 13.35
C THR A 135 -11.20 4.55 12.12
N ALA A 136 -10.30 3.95 11.34
CA ALA A 136 -10.64 3.18 10.14
C ALA A 136 -11.13 1.75 10.42
N GLY A 137 -11.02 1.29 11.68
CA GLY A 137 -11.29 -0.09 12.09
C GLY A 137 -10.26 -1.08 11.55
N VAL A 138 -9.00 -0.66 11.43
CA VAL A 138 -7.87 -1.51 11.03
C VAL A 138 -7.16 -1.99 12.29
N GLU A 139 -6.95 -3.29 12.40
CA GLU A 139 -6.15 -3.88 13.47
C GLU A 139 -4.69 -3.44 13.30
N LEU A 140 -4.14 -2.80 14.33
CA LEU A 140 -2.78 -2.31 14.31
C LEU A 140 -2.06 -2.69 15.61
N ASP A 141 -0.96 -3.40 15.45
CA ASP A 141 -0.04 -3.84 16.49
C ASP A 141 1.20 -2.91 16.47
N PHE A 142 1.22 -1.90 17.34
CA PHE A 142 2.24 -0.86 17.34
C PHE A 142 3.34 -1.11 18.38
N HIS A 143 4.57 -1.29 17.89
CA HIS A 143 5.79 -1.44 18.67
C HIS A 143 6.61 -0.15 18.57
N GLU A 144 6.36 0.77 19.50
CA GLU A 144 7.19 1.98 19.65
C GLU A 144 8.31 1.74 20.66
N ALA A 145 9.56 1.94 20.23
CA ALA A 145 10.74 1.67 21.06
C ALA A 145 11.42 2.98 21.52
N PRO A 146 11.52 3.23 22.84
CA PRO A 146 12.18 4.41 23.38
C PRO A 146 13.65 4.50 22.97
N GLU A 147 14.10 5.72 22.65
CA GLU A 147 15.47 6.07 22.26
C GLU A 147 16.02 5.33 21.03
N MET A 148 15.20 4.53 20.35
CA MET A 148 15.58 3.80 19.15
C MET A 148 15.57 4.68 17.91
N LEU A 149 16.47 4.36 16.98
CA LEU A 149 16.71 5.09 15.75
C LEU A 149 15.78 4.61 14.62
N HIS A 150 15.89 5.27 13.47
CA HIS A 150 15.32 4.80 12.22
C HIS A 150 15.73 3.34 11.96
N VAL A 151 14.78 2.50 11.51
CA VAL A 151 14.95 1.07 11.21
C VAL A 151 15.59 0.21 12.31
N TYR A 152 15.43 0.59 13.59
CA TYR A 152 16.02 -0.15 14.72
C TYR A 152 15.80 -1.68 14.72
N PRO A 153 14.69 -2.26 14.21
CA PRO A 153 14.50 -3.71 14.17
C PRO A 153 15.53 -4.44 13.31
N LEU A 154 16.23 -3.74 12.41
CA LEU A 154 17.24 -4.30 11.53
C LEU A 154 18.66 -4.19 12.10
N LEU A 155 18.84 -3.51 13.23
CA LEU A 155 20.15 -3.26 13.80
C LEU A 155 20.65 -4.45 14.62
N PRO A 156 21.97 -4.73 14.62
CA PRO A 156 22.57 -5.85 15.34
C PRO A 156 22.68 -5.61 16.87
N ILE A 157 21.70 -4.95 17.47
CA ILE A 157 21.60 -4.63 18.90
C ILE A 157 20.52 -5.51 19.58
N PRO A 158 20.50 -5.63 20.93
CA PRO A 158 19.50 -6.42 21.64
C PRO A 158 18.04 -6.07 21.28
N GLU A 159 17.71 -4.78 21.25
CA GLU A 159 16.39 -4.24 20.94
C GLU A 159 15.97 -4.57 19.51
N GLY A 160 16.93 -4.45 18.57
CA GLY A 160 16.73 -4.82 17.17
C GLY A 160 16.44 -6.30 17.00
N ARG A 161 17.22 -7.17 17.65
CA ARG A 161 16.97 -8.62 17.65
C ARG A 161 15.61 -8.99 18.25
N ALA A 162 15.20 -8.32 19.32
CA ALA A 162 13.89 -8.55 19.93
C ALA A 162 12.74 -8.16 18.97
N ALA A 163 12.81 -6.97 18.36
CA ALA A 163 11.82 -6.53 17.39
C ALA A 163 11.80 -7.41 16.13
N HIS A 164 12.97 -7.84 15.64
CA HIS A 164 13.07 -8.78 14.53
C HIS A 164 12.41 -10.13 14.82
N ALA A 165 12.56 -10.64 16.06
CA ALA A 165 11.88 -11.86 16.48
C ALA A 165 10.35 -11.68 16.48
N THR A 166 9.85 -10.53 16.93
CA THR A 166 8.42 -10.17 16.85
C THR A 166 7.93 -10.11 15.41
N ILE A 167 8.68 -9.47 14.50
CA ILE A 167 8.36 -9.43 13.06
C ILE A 167 8.25 -10.85 12.50
N CYS A 168 9.24 -11.69 12.77
CA CYS A 168 9.25 -13.09 12.33
C CYS A 168 8.05 -13.88 12.86
N ALA A 169 7.65 -13.67 14.12
CA ALA A 169 6.49 -14.31 14.71
C ALA A 169 5.20 -13.86 14.04
N ALA A 170 5.06 -12.55 13.83
CA ALA A 170 3.90 -11.96 13.19
C ALA A 170 3.73 -12.44 11.73
N LEU A 171 4.81 -12.74 11.01
CA LEU A 171 4.73 -13.28 9.65
C LEU A 171 4.36 -14.78 9.58
N ARG A 172 4.39 -15.50 10.71
CA ARG A 172 4.05 -16.94 10.77
C ARG A 172 2.61 -17.23 11.19
N SER A 173 1.90 -16.22 11.73
CA SER A 173 0.48 -16.30 12.09
C SER A 173 -0.42 -16.05 10.88
#